data_AF-A0A1H2N8V9-F1
#
_entry.id   AF-A0A1H2N8V9-F1
#
_cell.length_a   1.000
_cell.length_b   1.000
_cell.length_c   1.000
_cell.angle_alpha   90.00
_cell.angle_beta   90.00
_cell.angle_gamma   90.00
#
_symmetry.space_group_name_H-M   'P 1'
#
loop_
_entity.id
_entity.type
_entity.pdbx_description
1 polymer ?
#
loop_
_entity_poly.entity_id
_entity_poly.type
_entity_poly.pdbx_seq_one_letter_code
_entity_poly.pdbx_strand_id
1 'polypeptide(L)'
;MWRMDRPEVQRSGAPGWVRTAVLAVPPLVLAAAGVTHPMELTRATAHHWLVVHVALVPVFPLLAVAVWVLLARDDGVLAWLARGSAFVYAAFYGALDAVNGVAAGVLVAQTPVGEAADPTAALRPVLRIGNQLGWVGSSAFLVAVLLTVTVLLRRPGRRPWLGAVVVVAASVSFLDSHVYWPRGVVTMVLLAAGLVLLEPTRARQPGWSGPVRPVDVRSFQRPISR
;
A
#
# COMPACT_ATOMS: atom_id res chain seq x y z
N MET A 1 37.01 13.12 -33.87
CA MET A 1 36.57 12.51 -32.59
C MET A 1 35.22 13.14 -32.23
N TRP A 2 34.11 12.50 -32.61
CA TRP A 2 32.75 13.04 -32.45
C TRP A 2 32.21 12.69 -31.05
N ARG A 3 31.97 13.69 -30.22
CA ARG A 3 31.26 13.55 -28.94
C ARG A 3 29.78 13.74 -29.24
N MET A 4 29.02 12.64 -29.31
CA MET A 4 27.56 12.73 -29.31
C MET A 4 27.10 13.12 -27.92
N ASP A 5 26.66 14.36 -27.75
CA ASP A 5 25.89 14.77 -26.59
C ASP A 5 24.56 14.00 -26.63
N ARG A 6 24.42 12.99 -25.77
CA ARG A 6 23.13 12.31 -25.62
C ARG A 6 22.16 13.32 -25.00
N PRO A 7 20.99 13.58 -25.61
CA PRO A 7 20.00 14.45 -25.01
C PRO A 7 19.62 13.86 -23.65
N GLU A 8 19.75 14.68 -22.61
CA GLU A 8 19.32 14.36 -21.27
C GLU A 8 17.79 14.24 -21.32
N VAL A 9 17.29 13.01 -21.48
CA VAL A 9 15.86 12.71 -21.47
C VAL A 9 15.37 13.01 -20.05
N GLN A 10 14.82 14.21 -19.89
CA GLN A 10 14.18 14.67 -18.68
C GLN A 10 12.98 13.75 -18.43
N ARG A 11 13.18 12.69 -17.65
CA ARG A 11 12.10 11.74 -17.30
C ARG A 11 11.05 12.52 -16.52
N SER A 12 9.96 12.89 -17.18
CA SER A 12 8.78 13.47 -16.55
C SER A 12 8.25 12.46 -15.55
N GLY A 13 8.56 12.66 -14.26
CA GLY A 13 8.00 11.84 -13.20
C GLY A 13 6.46 11.93 -13.23
N ALA A 14 5.79 10.87 -12.77
CA ALA A 14 4.34 10.83 -12.73
C ALA A 14 3.75 12.10 -12.07
N PRO A 15 2.61 12.61 -12.59
CA PRO A 15 1.90 13.73 -11.96
C PRO A 15 1.56 13.44 -10.50
N GLY A 16 1.51 14.48 -9.66
CA GLY A 16 1.20 14.32 -8.22
C GLY A 16 -0.14 13.61 -7.96
N TRP A 17 -1.15 13.88 -8.79
CA TRP A 17 -2.47 13.24 -8.66
C TRP A 17 -2.43 11.72 -8.87
N VAL A 18 -1.50 11.19 -9.69
CA VAL A 18 -1.34 9.74 -9.87
C VAL A 18 -0.85 9.12 -8.57
N ARG A 19 0.10 9.76 -7.91
CA ARG A 19 0.61 9.29 -6.61
C ARG A 19 -0.48 9.34 -5.55
N THR A 20 -1.21 10.45 -5.44
CA THR A 20 -2.34 10.56 -4.51
C THR A 20 -3.40 9.47 -4.79
N ALA A 21 -3.71 9.19 -6.05
CA ALA A 21 -4.63 8.12 -6.43
C ALA A 21 -4.13 6.73 -5.99
N VAL A 22 -2.84 6.43 -6.19
CA VAL A 22 -2.24 5.16 -5.75
C VAL A 22 -2.32 4.98 -4.22
N LEU A 23 -2.23 6.07 -3.45
CA LEU A 23 -2.33 6.05 -2.00
C LEU A 23 -3.78 5.93 -1.50
N ALA A 24 -4.72 6.60 -2.17
CA ALA A 24 -6.10 6.71 -1.71
C ALA A 24 -7.04 5.63 -2.25
N VAL A 25 -6.91 5.26 -3.52
CA VAL A 25 -7.90 4.42 -4.21
C VAL A 25 -7.98 3.01 -3.62
N PRO A 26 -6.87 2.27 -3.40
CA PRO A 26 -6.97 0.91 -2.85
C PRO A 26 -7.72 0.83 -1.51
N PRO A 27 -7.38 1.62 -0.47
CA PRO A 27 -8.13 1.57 0.78
C PRO A 27 -9.58 2.03 0.60
N LEU A 28 -9.88 3.00 -0.27
CA LEU A 28 -11.28 3.41 -0.52
C LEU A 28 -12.10 2.33 -1.23
N VAL A 29 -11.49 1.55 -2.13
CA VAL A 29 -12.14 0.38 -2.76
C VAL A 29 -12.44 -0.68 -1.70
N LEU A 30 -11.49 -0.94 -0.78
CA LEU A 30 -11.71 -1.84 0.35
C LEU A 30 -12.83 -1.34 1.27
N ALA A 31 -12.89 -0.03 1.54
CA ALA A 31 -13.97 0.59 2.30
C ALA A 31 -15.33 0.37 1.63
N ALA A 32 -15.43 0.62 0.32
CA ALA A 32 -16.65 0.42 -0.45
C ALA A 32 -17.11 -1.05 -0.46
N ALA A 33 -16.17 -1.98 -0.64
CA ALA A 33 -16.45 -3.41 -0.55
C ALA A 33 -17.00 -3.78 0.85
N GLY A 34 -16.38 -3.27 1.91
CA GLY A 34 -16.78 -3.52 3.30
C GLY A 34 -18.18 -3.02 3.67
N VAL A 35 -18.71 -2.00 2.99
CA VAL A 35 -20.11 -1.54 3.18
C VAL A 35 -21.11 -2.60 2.71
N THR A 36 -20.76 -3.35 1.67
CA THR A 36 -21.63 -4.36 1.05
C THR A 36 -21.29 -5.79 1.45
N HIS A 37 -20.15 -6.00 2.10
CA HIS A 37 -19.63 -7.33 2.44
C HIS A 37 -20.59 -8.04 3.43
N PRO A 38 -20.95 -9.32 3.19
CA PRO A 38 -21.85 -10.05 4.06
C PRO A 38 -21.17 -10.41 5.39
N MET A 39 -21.81 -10.05 6.51
CA MET A 39 -21.26 -10.29 7.85
C MET A 39 -21.09 -11.76 8.22
N GLU A 40 -21.86 -12.64 7.58
CA GLU A 40 -21.85 -14.07 7.82
C GLU A 40 -21.72 -14.83 6.50
N LEU A 41 -20.86 -15.85 6.51
CA LEU A 41 -20.76 -16.80 5.41
C LEU A 41 -21.79 -17.93 5.61
N THR A 42 -22.86 -17.84 4.83
CA THR A 42 -23.96 -18.82 4.76
C THR A 42 -24.13 -19.25 3.32
N ARG A 43 -24.96 -20.26 3.04
CA ARG A 43 -25.28 -20.64 1.65
C ARG A 43 -25.89 -19.48 0.86
N ALA A 44 -26.75 -18.69 1.50
CA ALA A 44 -27.41 -17.55 0.86
C ALA A 44 -26.43 -16.43 0.50
N THR A 45 -25.34 -16.28 1.26
CA THR A 45 -24.35 -15.21 1.07
C THR A 45 -23.08 -15.69 0.38
N ALA A 46 -22.88 -16.99 0.18
CA ALA A 46 -21.63 -17.58 -0.32
C ALA A 46 -21.19 -17.05 -1.69
N HIS A 47 -22.14 -16.86 -2.61
CA HIS A 47 -21.83 -16.30 -3.93
C HIS A 47 -21.34 -14.85 -3.83
N HIS A 48 -22.03 -14.00 -3.05
CA HIS A 48 -21.63 -12.60 -2.84
C HIS A 48 -20.29 -12.49 -2.12
N TRP A 49 -20.09 -13.31 -1.08
CA TRP A 49 -18.81 -13.44 -0.39
C TRP A 49 -17.67 -13.76 -1.37
N LEU A 50 -17.83 -14.82 -2.18
CA LEU A 50 -16.84 -15.24 -3.17
C LEU A 50 -16.51 -14.12 -4.16
N VAL A 51 -17.53 -13.47 -4.75
CA VAL A 51 -17.32 -12.41 -5.74
C VAL A 51 -16.55 -11.24 -5.16
N VAL A 52 -16.92 -10.77 -3.96
CA VAL A 52 -16.21 -9.68 -3.30
C VAL A 52 -14.76 -10.07 -3.07
N HIS A 53 -14.47 -11.25 -2.52
CA HIS A 53 -13.10 -11.66 -2.24
C HIS A 53 -12.27 -11.88 -3.51
N VAL A 54 -12.81 -12.47 -4.57
CA VAL A 54 -12.11 -12.57 -5.87
C VAL A 54 -11.72 -11.18 -6.39
N ALA A 55 -12.60 -10.20 -6.25
CA ALA A 55 -12.31 -8.81 -6.64
C ALA A 55 -11.26 -8.14 -5.73
N LEU A 56 -11.19 -8.52 -4.45
CA LEU A 56 -10.27 -7.94 -3.47
C LEU A 56 -8.87 -8.56 -3.47
N VAL A 57 -8.69 -9.79 -3.97
CA VAL A 57 -7.39 -10.45 -4.14
C VAL A 57 -6.32 -9.52 -4.75
N PRO A 58 -6.58 -8.82 -5.88
CA PRO A 58 -5.61 -7.87 -6.42
C PRO A 58 -5.54 -6.53 -5.67
N VAL A 59 -6.56 -6.16 -4.89
CA VAL A 59 -6.67 -4.86 -4.23
C VAL A 59 -5.87 -4.81 -2.92
N PHE A 60 -5.92 -5.87 -2.08
CA PHE A 60 -5.16 -5.91 -0.82
C PHE A 60 -3.65 -5.67 -1.02
N PRO A 61 -2.96 -6.34 -1.96
CA PRO A 61 -1.55 -6.08 -2.24
C PRO A 61 -1.22 -4.64 -2.61
N LEU A 62 -2.17 -3.86 -3.14
CA LEU A 62 -1.93 -2.46 -3.48
C LEU A 62 -1.70 -1.56 -2.25
N LEU A 63 -2.14 -1.97 -1.06
CA LEU A 63 -1.76 -1.28 0.17
C LEU A 63 -0.24 -1.38 0.43
N ALA A 64 0.41 -2.48 0.02
CA ALA A 64 1.86 -2.58 0.06
C ALA A 64 2.52 -1.60 -0.94
N VAL A 65 1.93 -1.44 -2.13
CA VAL A 65 2.43 -0.50 -3.15
C VAL A 65 2.46 0.94 -2.62
N ALA A 66 1.50 1.32 -1.77
CA ALA A 66 1.51 2.64 -1.11
C ALA A 66 2.79 2.89 -0.29
N VAL A 67 3.30 1.87 0.43
CA VAL A 67 4.59 1.94 1.15
C VAL A 67 5.75 2.19 0.18
N TRP A 68 5.80 1.43 -0.92
CA TRP A 68 6.84 1.57 -1.93
C TRP A 68 6.84 2.96 -2.57
N VAL A 69 5.66 3.52 -2.82
CA VAL A 69 5.48 4.85 -3.42
C VAL A 69 5.90 5.95 -2.44
N LEU A 70 5.53 5.86 -1.17
CA LEU A 70 5.93 6.83 -0.13
C LEU A 70 7.44 6.88 0.07
N LEU A 71 8.09 5.73 -0.09
CA LEU A 71 9.53 5.55 0.09
C LEU A 71 10.33 5.54 -1.22
N ALA A 72 9.73 5.87 -2.36
CA ALA A 72 10.36 5.69 -3.68
C ALA A 72 11.71 6.42 -3.90
N ARG A 73 12.14 7.27 -2.97
CA ARG A 73 13.39 8.06 -3.02
C ARG A 73 14.32 7.77 -1.85
N ASP A 74 14.05 6.74 -1.05
CA ASP A 74 14.83 6.40 0.14
C ASP A 74 15.45 5.01 -0.01
N ASP A 75 16.77 4.97 0.07
CA ASP A 75 17.55 3.75 -0.16
C ASP A 75 18.17 3.17 1.13
N GLY A 76 17.88 3.78 2.28
CA GLY A 76 18.42 3.34 3.58
C GLY A 76 17.81 2.03 4.10
N VAL A 77 18.48 1.41 5.06
CA VAL A 77 18.08 0.11 5.67
C VAL A 77 16.63 0.12 6.15
N LEU A 78 16.19 1.18 6.84
CA LEU A 78 14.80 1.27 7.32
C LEU A 78 13.77 1.28 6.18
N ALA A 79 14.10 1.89 5.04
CA ALA A 79 13.20 1.92 3.89
C ALA A 79 13.10 0.54 3.23
N TRP A 80 14.20 -0.22 3.17
CA TRP A 80 14.20 -1.60 2.70
C TRP A 80 13.47 -2.55 3.66
N LEU A 81 13.65 -2.40 4.97
CA LEU A 81 12.88 -3.15 5.96
C LEU A 81 11.38 -2.87 5.82
N ALA A 82 10.97 -1.59 5.64
CA ALA A 82 9.56 -1.24 5.42
C ALA A 82 8.98 -1.92 4.18
N ARG A 83 9.72 -1.92 3.06
CA ARG A 83 9.33 -2.60 1.81
C ARG A 83 9.24 -4.11 1.95
N GLY A 84 10.19 -4.72 2.67
CA GLY A 84 10.17 -6.15 2.98
C GLY A 84 8.95 -6.53 3.84
N SER A 85 8.65 -5.75 4.87
CA SER A 85 7.43 -5.93 5.69
C SER A 85 6.16 -5.74 4.86
N ALA A 86 6.12 -4.77 3.95
CA ALA A 86 5.00 -4.57 3.03
C ALA A 86 4.80 -5.75 2.06
N PHE A 87 5.90 -6.35 1.58
CA PHE A 87 5.85 -7.58 0.79
C PHE A 87 5.29 -8.76 1.59
N VAL A 88 5.74 -8.96 2.83
CA VAL A 88 5.22 -9.99 3.73
C VAL A 88 3.72 -9.79 3.97
N TYR A 89 3.27 -8.54 4.19
CA TYR A 89 1.85 -8.22 4.24
C TYR A 89 1.11 -8.68 2.98
N ALA A 90 1.57 -8.26 1.79
CA ALA A 90 0.90 -8.60 0.54
C ALA A 90 0.77 -10.12 0.34
N ALA A 91 1.82 -10.87 0.67
CA ALA A 91 1.83 -12.33 0.56
C ALA A 91 0.86 -12.99 1.56
N PHE A 92 0.98 -12.68 2.85
CA PHE A 92 0.22 -13.36 3.90
C PHE A 92 -1.25 -12.90 3.98
N TYR A 93 -1.50 -11.60 3.78
CA TYR A 93 -2.87 -11.08 3.77
C TYR A 93 -3.59 -11.46 2.47
N GLY A 94 -2.88 -11.51 1.33
CA GLY A 94 -3.43 -12.09 0.11
C GLY A 94 -3.76 -13.58 0.26
N ALA A 95 -2.91 -14.34 0.96
CA ALA A 95 -3.18 -15.74 1.27
C ALA A 95 -4.39 -15.93 2.21
N LEU A 96 -4.56 -15.07 3.23
CA LEU A 96 -5.81 -14.99 4.01
C LEU A 96 -7.01 -14.83 3.08
N ASP A 97 -6.96 -13.86 2.16
CA ASP A 97 -8.09 -13.53 1.30
C ASP A 97 -8.45 -14.68 0.34
N ALA A 98 -7.44 -15.36 -0.18
CA ALA A 98 -7.63 -16.57 -0.99
C ALA A 98 -8.24 -17.73 -0.18
N VAL A 99 -7.84 -17.92 1.08
CA VAL A 99 -8.31 -19.03 1.92
C VAL A 99 -9.69 -18.74 2.53
N ASN A 100 -9.83 -17.65 3.29
CA ASN A 100 -11.05 -17.30 4.01
C ASN A 100 -12.09 -16.63 3.12
N GLY A 101 -11.63 -15.93 2.08
CA GLY A 101 -12.51 -15.32 1.11
C GLY A 101 -12.96 -16.32 0.06
N VAL A 102 -12.01 -16.74 -0.78
CA VAL A 102 -12.30 -17.52 -1.99
C VAL A 102 -12.59 -18.99 -1.67
N ALA A 103 -11.66 -19.71 -1.03
CA ALA A 103 -11.81 -21.16 -0.81
C ALA A 103 -13.00 -21.49 0.11
N ALA A 104 -13.16 -20.75 1.21
CA ALA A 104 -14.32 -20.87 2.08
C ALA A 104 -15.65 -20.53 1.37
N GLY A 105 -15.69 -19.49 0.53
CA GLY A 105 -16.86 -19.16 -0.27
C GLY A 105 -17.26 -20.29 -1.23
N VAL A 106 -16.28 -20.88 -1.93
CA VAL A 106 -16.50 -22.05 -2.82
C VAL A 106 -17.02 -23.25 -2.04
N LEU A 107 -16.39 -23.58 -0.90
CA LEU A 107 -16.78 -24.71 -0.06
C LEU A 107 -18.25 -24.64 0.36
N VAL A 108 -18.69 -23.46 0.84
CA VAL A 108 -20.08 -23.26 1.27
C VAL A 108 -21.05 -23.24 0.08
N ALA A 109 -20.66 -22.65 -1.05
CA ALA A 109 -21.50 -22.61 -2.26
C ALA A 109 -21.73 -24.00 -2.87
N GLN A 110 -20.76 -24.91 -2.75
CA GLN A 110 -20.81 -26.23 -3.38
C GLN A 110 -21.32 -27.35 -2.47
N THR A 111 -21.55 -27.08 -1.18
CA THR A 111 -22.04 -28.08 -0.21
C THR A 111 -23.52 -28.44 -0.48
N PRO A 112 -23.85 -29.70 -0.84
CA PRO A 112 -25.23 -30.10 -1.16
C PRO A 112 -26.21 -29.96 0.02
N VAL A 113 -27.50 -29.82 -0.30
CA VAL A 113 -28.58 -29.76 0.69
C VAL A 113 -28.85 -31.18 1.20
N GLY A 114 -28.57 -31.45 2.47
CA GLY A 114 -28.84 -32.75 3.12
C GLY A 114 -27.61 -33.60 3.47
N GLU A 115 -26.44 -33.35 2.86
CA GLU A 115 -25.22 -34.14 3.12
C GLU A 115 -24.34 -33.60 4.25
N ALA A 116 -24.51 -32.34 4.65
CA ALA A 116 -23.66 -31.75 5.66
C ALA A 116 -24.24 -31.93 7.07
N ALA A 117 -23.65 -32.86 7.83
CA ALA A 117 -23.50 -32.68 9.27
C ALA A 117 -22.72 -31.36 9.48
N ASP A 118 -23.45 -30.27 9.72
CA ASP A 118 -22.92 -28.93 10.01
C ASP A 118 -21.82 -28.44 9.01
N PRO A 119 -22.17 -27.68 7.95
CA PRO A 119 -21.20 -27.07 7.02
C PRO A 119 -20.07 -26.29 7.71
N THR A 120 -20.26 -25.87 8.96
CA THR A 120 -19.22 -25.19 9.73
C THR A 120 -18.07 -26.11 10.16
N ALA A 121 -18.27 -27.44 10.22
CA ALA A 121 -17.23 -28.38 10.64
C ALA A 121 -16.03 -28.41 9.68
N ALA A 122 -16.29 -28.46 8.38
CA ALA A 122 -15.24 -28.39 7.35
C ALA A 122 -14.67 -26.97 7.18
N LEU A 123 -15.46 -25.94 7.51
CA LEU A 123 -15.07 -24.54 7.39
C LEU A 123 -14.11 -24.09 8.50
N ARG A 124 -14.26 -24.63 9.72
CA ARG A 124 -13.47 -24.22 10.90
C ARG A 124 -11.94 -24.30 10.70
N PRO A 125 -11.37 -25.41 10.19
CA PRO A 125 -9.92 -25.48 9.96
C PRO A 125 -9.44 -24.47 8.91
N VAL A 126 -10.21 -24.26 7.85
CA VAL A 126 -9.92 -23.30 6.77
C VAL A 126 -9.89 -21.87 7.32
N LEU A 127 -10.94 -21.47 8.04
CA LEU A 127 -11.01 -20.13 8.65
C LEU A 127 -9.89 -19.90 9.67
N ARG A 128 -9.52 -20.95 10.43
CA ARG A 128 -8.46 -20.87 11.42
C ARG A 128 -7.12 -20.56 10.77
N ILE A 129 -6.71 -21.33 9.74
CA ILE A 129 -5.42 -21.09 9.09
C ILE A 129 -5.42 -19.73 8.36
N GLY A 130 -6.52 -19.36 7.70
CA GLY A 130 -6.60 -18.04 7.10
C GLY A 130 -6.48 -16.92 8.14
N ASN A 131 -7.15 -17.01 9.29
CA ASN A 131 -7.01 -16.00 10.35
C ASN A 131 -5.57 -15.87 10.87
N GLN A 132 -4.83 -16.98 10.96
CA GLN A 132 -3.41 -16.95 11.33
C GLN A 132 -2.57 -16.23 10.27
N LEU A 133 -2.80 -16.51 8.98
CA LEU A 133 -2.18 -15.79 7.88
C LEU A 133 -2.51 -14.29 7.91
N GLY A 134 -3.78 -13.97 8.19
CA GLY A 134 -4.27 -12.60 8.30
C GLY A 134 -3.58 -11.83 9.42
N TRP A 135 -3.40 -12.44 10.59
CA TRP A 135 -2.70 -11.83 11.72
C TRP A 135 -1.22 -11.56 11.40
N VAL A 136 -0.53 -12.51 10.74
CA VAL A 136 0.85 -12.31 10.27
C VAL A 136 0.90 -11.15 9.26
N GLY A 137 -0.01 -11.15 8.29
CA GLY A 137 -0.10 -10.12 7.26
C GLY A 137 -0.35 -8.73 7.85
N SER A 138 -1.40 -8.55 8.66
CA SER A 138 -1.75 -7.26 9.27
C SER A 138 -0.67 -6.75 10.22
N SER A 139 -0.02 -7.64 10.97
CA SER A 139 1.13 -7.29 11.81
C SER A 139 2.32 -6.80 10.97
N ALA A 140 2.62 -7.47 9.85
CA ALA A 140 3.66 -7.03 8.93
C ALA A 140 3.33 -5.67 8.29
N PHE A 141 2.06 -5.40 8.00
CA PHE A 141 1.62 -4.10 7.50
C PHE A 141 1.83 -2.99 8.54
N LEU A 142 1.46 -3.22 9.81
CA LEU A 142 1.72 -2.28 10.88
C LEU A 142 3.22 -1.97 11.02
N VAL A 143 4.08 -2.98 10.98
CA VAL A 143 5.54 -2.80 11.00
C VAL A 143 6.00 -1.96 9.79
N ALA A 144 5.51 -2.25 8.59
CA ALA A 144 5.82 -1.49 7.38
C ALA A 144 5.44 0.00 7.53
N VAL A 145 4.26 0.27 8.09
CA VAL A 145 3.76 1.63 8.35
C VAL A 145 4.62 2.36 9.39
N LEU A 146 4.95 1.71 10.51
CA LEU A 146 5.80 2.30 11.55
C LEU A 146 7.19 2.67 11.02
N LEU A 147 7.80 1.79 10.23
CA LEU A 147 9.09 2.04 9.59
C LEU A 147 8.99 3.17 8.55
N THR A 148 7.92 3.18 7.74
CA THR A 148 7.66 4.24 6.76
C THR A 148 7.54 5.60 7.46
N VAL A 149 6.69 5.70 8.48
CA VAL A 149 6.51 6.91 9.29
C VAL A 149 7.85 7.36 9.89
N THR A 150 8.65 6.43 10.42
CA THR A 150 9.97 6.73 10.99
C THR A 150 10.91 7.35 9.95
N VAL A 151 10.96 6.79 8.75
CA VAL A 151 11.77 7.35 7.64
C VAL A 151 11.27 8.74 7.27
N LEU A 152 9.96 8.92 7.09
CA LEU A 152 9.36 10.19 6.68
C LEU A 152 9.55 11.30 7.72
N LEU A 153 9.43 10.99 9.02
CA LEU A 153 9.61 11.97 10.10
C LEU A 153 11.08 12.40 10.29
N ARG A 154 12.04 11.59 9.84
CA ARG A 154 13.47 11.91 9.85
C ARG A 154 13.90 12.79 8.67
N ARG A 155 13.05 12.98 7.67
CA ARG A 155 13.36 13.87 6.54
C ARG A 155 13.37 15.34 6.99
N PRO A 156 14.28 16.17 6.44
CA PRO A 156 14.23 17.61 6.66
C PRO A 156 12.96 18.20 6.04
N GLY A 157 12.32 19.15 6.74
CA GLY A 157 11.12 19.86 6.27
C GLY A 157 9.90 19.72 7.20
N ARG A 158 8.71 20.01 6.66
CA ARG A 158 7.45 19.91 7.41
C ARG A 158 7.16 18.45 7.77
N ARG A 159 7.05 18.18 9.07
CA ARG A 159 6.77 16.84 9.60
C ARG A 159 5.30 16.48 9.39
N PRO A 160 4.96 15.34 8.76
CA PRO A 160 3.59 14.93 8.49
C PRO A 160 2.93 14.26 9.72
N TRP A 161 2.97 14.91 10.89
CA TRP A 161 2.52 14.30 12.15
C TRP A 161 1.07 13.84 12.14
N LEU A 162 0.16 14.63 11.55
CA LEU A 162 -1.25 14.26 11.46
C LEU A 162 -1.43 12.97 10.65
N GLY A 163 -0.79 12.87 9.47
CA GLY A 163 -0.83 11.67 8.64
C GLY A 163 -0.23 10.47 9.36
N ALA A 164 0.88 10.66 10.07
CA ALA A 164 1.53 9.62 10.87
C ALA A 164 0.63 9.06 11.97
N VAL A 165 -0.03 9.92 12.75
CA VAL A 165 -0.95 9.49 13.81
C VAL A 165 -2.14 8.75 13.22
N VAL A 166 -2.77 9.30 12.18
CA VAL A 166 -3.96 8.71 11.56
C VAL A 166 -3.65 7.34 10.95
N VAL A 167 -2.58 7.21 10.17
CA VAL A 167 -2.25 5.93 9.51
C VAL A 167 -1.82 4.85 10.50
N VAL A 168 -1.11 5.21 11.58
CA VAL A 168 -0.71 4.25 12.61
C VAL A 168 -1.93 3.78 13.39
N ALA A 169 -2.80 4.70 13.83
CA ALA A 169 -4.04 4.33 14.53
C ALA A 169 -4.93 3.43 13.68
N ALA A 170 -5.08 3.75 12.38
CA ALA A 170 -5.82 2.92 11.45
C ALA A 170 -5.15 1.55 11.25
N SER A 171 -3.82 1.48 11.15
CA SER A 171 -3.09 0.21 11.02
C SER A 171 -3.18 -0.67 12.26
N VAL A 172 -3.26 -0.06 13.46
CA VAL A 172 -3.54 -0.79 14.71
C VAL A 172 -4.97 -1.34 14.70
N SER A 173 -5.96 -0.54 14.30
CA SER A 173 -7.35 -1.02 14.13
C SER A 173 -7.42 -2.18 13.12
N PHE A 174 -6.59 -2.15 12.07
CA PHE A 174 -6.53 -3.17 11.04
C PHE A 174 -6.00 -4.54 11.51
N LEU A 175 -5.37 -4.62 12.69
CA LEU A 175 -4.86 -5.89 13.22
C LEU A 175 -5.97 -6.92 13.42
N ASP A 176 -7.15 -6.47 13.84
CA ASP A 176 -8.30 -7.31 14.14
C ASP A 176 -9.58 -6.85 13.43
N SER A 177 -9.62 -5.67 12.81
CA SER A 177 -10.72 -5.30 11.92
C SER A 177 -10.55 -6.09 10.64
N HIS A 178 -11.33 -7.16 10.53
CA HIS A 178 -11.76 -7.61 9.21
C HIS A 178 -12.41 -6.41 8.50
N VAL A 179 -12.41 -6.37 7.16
CA VAL A 179 -12.99 -5.28 6.35
C VAL A 179 -14.53 -5.29 6.43
N TYR A 180 -15.07 -5.58 7.60
CA TYR A 180 -16.48 -5.61 7.92
C TYR A 180 -16.94 -4.23 8.39
N TRP A 181 -18.16 -3.89 8.00
CA TRP A 181 -18.85 -2.74 8.53
C TRP A 181 -19.11 -2.89 10.05
N PRO A 182 -19.06 -1.80 10.85
CA PRO A 182 -18.64 -0.45 10.48
C PRO A 182 -17.13 -0.21 10.63
N ARG A 183 -16.47 -0.92 11.56
CA ARG A 183 -15.12 -0.58 11.98
C ARG A 183 -14.09 -0.76 10.87
N GLY A 184 -14.17 -1.84 10.10
CA GLY A 184 -13.27 -2.09 8.97
C GLY A 184 -13.35 -1.00 7.90
N VAL A 185 -14.56 -0.50 7.62
CA VAL A 185 -14.76 0.59 6.65
C VAL A 185 -14.16 1.90 7.17
N VAL A 186 -14.39 2.25 8.44
CA VAL A 186 -13.75 3.43 9.05
C VAL A 186 -12.22 3.28 9.05
N THR A 187 -11.69 2.10 9.39
CA THR A 187 -10.25 1.80 9.30
C THR A 187 -9.71 2.10 7.90
N MET A 188 -10.37 1.63 6.85
CA MET A 188 -9.93 1.83 5.47
C MET A 188 -9.99 3.30 5.03
N VAL A 189 -11.04 4.03 5.40
CA VAL A 189 -11.13 5.47 5.13
C VAL A 189 -10.00 6.24 5.84
N LEU A 190 -9.70 5.89 7.09
CA LEU A 190 -8.59 6.50 7.83
C LEU A 190 -7.23 6.11 7.25
N LEU A 191 -7.04 4.88 6.76
CA LEU A 191 -5.83 4.50 6.02
C LEU A 191 -5.65 5.37 4.77
N ALA A 192 -6.70 5.55 3.97
CA ALA A 192 -6.65 6.41 2.79
C ALA A 192 -6.22 7.84 3.16
N ALA A 193 -6.88 8.45 4.15
CA ALA A 193 -6.59 9.79 4.62
C ALA A 193 -5.16 9.90 5.17
N GLY A 194 -4.73 8.96 6.01
CA GLY A 194 -3.41 8.94 6.62
C GLY A 194 -2.29 8.81 5.59
N LEU A 195 -2.45 7.89 4.61
CA LEU A 195 -1.47 7.70 3.53
C LEU A 195 -1.32 8.95 2.66
N VAL A 196 -2.43 9.61 2.30
CA VAL A 196 -2.39 10.88 1.54
C VAL A 196 -1.76 12.00 2.37
N LEU A 197 -2.07 12.10 3.66
CA LEU A 197 -1.48 13.11 4.55
C LEU A 197 0.01 12.89 4.81
N LEU A 198 0.53 11.67 4.60
CA LEU A 198 1.96 11.37 4.60
C LEU A 198 2.67 11.79 3.31
N GLU A 199 1.93 12.09 2.24
CA GLU A 199 2.54 12.56 1.00
C GLU A 199 3.25 13.91 1.27
N PRO A 200 4.57 14.01 1.01
CA PRO A 200 5.27 15.28 1.16
C PRO A 200 4.67 16.30 0.20
N THR A 201 4.23 17.44 0.72
CA THR A 201 3.99 18.62 -0.13
C THR A 201 5.29 18.90 -0.86
N ARG A 202 5.31 18.74 -2.20
CA ARG A 202 6.41 19.23 -3.02
C ARG A 202 6.59 20.70 -2.67
N ALA A 203 7.68 21.04 -1.98
CA ALA A 203 8.18 22.39 -2.10
C ALA A 203 8.40 22.60 -3.59
N ARG A 204 7.71 23.58 -4.20
CA ARG A 204 8.08 24.07 -5.52
C ARG A 204 9.59 24.27 -5.45
N GLN A 205 10.34 23.58 -6.31
CA GLN A 205 11.72 24.00 -6.52
C GLN A 205 11.62 25.47 -6.92
N PRO A 206 12.20 26.43 -6.18
CA PRO A 206 12.32 27.77 -6.70
C PRO A 206 13.06 27.61 -8.04
N GLY A 207 12.37 27.90 -9.14
CA GLY A 207 12.98 27.87 -10.46
C GLY A 207 14.22 28.74 -10.37
N TRP A 208 15.38 28.13 -10.57
CA TRP A 208 16.63 28.86 -10.56
C TRP A 208 16.56 29.90 -11.69
N SER A 209 16.33 31.17 -11.33
CA SER A 209 16.33 32.35 -12.21
C SER A 209 17.64 33.13 -12.12
N GLY A 210 18.74 32.42 -11.91
CA GLY A 210 20.05 33.03 -11.75
C GLY A 210 20.65 33.29 -13.12
N PRO A 211 21.43 34.36 -13.28
CA PRO A 211 22.04 34.69 -14.56
C PRO A 211 22.98 33.55 -14.96
N VAL A 212 22.74 33.00 -16.15
CA VAL A 212 23.71 32.15 -16.84
C VAL A 212 24.97 33.00 -17.00
N ARG A 213 25.99 32.75 -16.17
CA ARG A 213 27.30 33.36 -16.41
C ARG A 213 27.82 32.78 -17.72
N PRO A 214 28.13 33.60 -18.74
CA PRO A 214 28.77 33.10 -19.93
C PRO A 214 30.08 32.41 -19.53
N VAL A 215 30.27 31.18 -20.02
CA VAL A 215 31.51 30.43 -19.84
C VAL A 215 32.63 31.26 -20.46
N ASP A 216 33.58 31.70 -19.65
CA ASP A 216 34.77 32.40 -20.15
C ASP A 216 35.73 31.39 -20.79
N VAL A 217 35.57 31.24 -22.10
CA VAL A 217 36.36 30.35 -22.96
C VAL A 217 37.85 30.77 -23.01
N ARG A 218 38.22 31.95 -22.50
CA ARG A 218 39.62 32.42 -22.50
C ARG A 218 40.49 31.72 -21.45
N SER A 219 39.90 30.99 -20.50
CA SER A 219 40.64 30.27 -19.45
C SER A 219 41.40 29.02 -19.94
N PHE A 220 41.20 28.59 -21.20
CA PHE A 220 41.85 27.40 -21.77
C PHE A 220 43.10 27.66 -22.62
N GLN A 221 43.54 28.91 -22.77
CA GLN A 221 44.79 29.24 -23.47
C GLN A 221 45.92 29.48 -22.47
N ARG A 222 46.44 28.41 -21.85
CA ARG A 222 47.80 28.45 -21.28
C ARG A 222 48.76 27.80 -22.29
N PRO A 223 49.79 28.50 -22.78
CA PRO A 223 50.81 27.89 -23.62
C PRO A 223 51.63 26.90 -22.78
N ILE A 224 51.85 25.70 -23.32
CA ILE A 224 52.85 24.77 -22.79
C ILE A 224 54.21 25.34 -23.22
N SER A 225 54.91 26.01 -22.30
CA SER A 225 56.33 26.32 -22.47
C SER A 225 57.16 25.05 -22.23
N ARG A 226 58.11 24.81 -23.15
CA ARG A 226 59.03 23.66 -23.20
C ARG A 226 59.96 23.56 -22.01
#